data_AF-A0A7S1FWG0-F1
#
_entry.id   AF-A0A7S1FWG0-F1
#
_cell.length_a   1.000
_cell.length_b   1.000
_cell.length_c   1.000
_cell.angle_alpha   90.00
_cell.angle_beta   90.00
_cell.angle_gamma   90.00
#
_symmetry.space_group_name_H-M   'P 1'
#
loop_
_entity.id
_entity.type
_entity.pdbx_description
1 polymer ?
#
loop_
_entity_poly.entity_id
_entity_poly.type
_entity_poly.pdbx_seq_one_letter_code
_entity_poly.pdbx_strand_id
1 'polypeptide(L)'
;YNSVRLNRFFNTELLPLREARVNMHNINDNTCQLKCIIDCEGRTTKPLTKFQIEKRYTVGNPMTLNCFICKKYEEPSKYIKTSWICVACGTPVCNIDRKGKKGRERSCLDEHKHTNNELLKCCSSIPRPAFFLTIKDCVENSLLLRFT
;
A
#
# COMPACT_ATOMS: atom_id res chain seq x y z
N TYR A 1 50.86 -35.43 -25.22
CA TYR A 1 49.98 -36.03 -24.20
C TYR A 1 48.62 -35.36 -24.30
N ASN A 2 47.58 -36.18 -24.50
CA ASN A 2 46.13 -35.87 -24.53
C ASN A 2 45.70 -34.98 -23.33
N SER A 3 44.64 -34.14 -23.29
CA SER A 3 43.35 -34.11 -24.02
C SER A 3 42.64 -32.73 -23.88
N VAL A 4 41.97 -32.33 -24.97
CA VAL A 4 40.63 -31.67 -25.11
C VAL A 4 39.98 -30.91 -23.93
N ARG A 5 39.73 -29.58 -24.10
CA ARG A 5 38.37 -28.98 -24.17
C ARG A 5 38.36 -27.47 -24.56
N LEU A 6 38.02 -27.27 -25.83
CA LEU A 6 37.25 -26.20 -26.50
C LEU A 6 36.79 -24.93 -25.72
N ASN A 7 37.18 -23.77 -26.29
CA ASN A 7 36.41 -22.57 -26.67
C ASN A 7 35.27 -22.04 -25.76
N ARG A 8 35.32 -20.73 -25.41
CA ARG A 8 34.65 -19.63 -26.16
C ARG A 8 34.83 -18.27 -25.48
N PHE A 9 35.21 -17.28 -26.29
CA PHE A 9 34.99 -15.85 -26.07
C PHE A 9 33.50 -15.55 -25.86
N PHE A 10 33.17 -14.61 -24.96
CA PHE A 10 32.05 -13.67 -25.13
C PHE A 10 32.34 -12.35 -24.39
N ASN A 11 32.33 -11.26 -25.17
CA ASN A 11 32.08 -9.89 -24.70
C ASN A 11 30.61 -9.74 -24.27
N THR A 12 30.29 -8.61 -23.63
CA THR A 12 28.95 -8.10 -23.23
C THR A 12 28.32 -8.89 -22.07
N GLU A 13 27.71 -8.29 -21.04
CA GLU A 13 26.64 -7.29 -21.06
C GLU A 13 26.57 -6.52 -19.73
N LEU A 14 26.26 -5.23 -19.83
CA LEU A 14 25.67 -4.41 -18.77
C LEU A 14 24.52 -5.20 -18.12
N LEU A 15 24.61 -5.49 -16.82
CA LEU A 15 23.48 -6.03 -16.08
C LEU A 15 22.33 -5.01 -16.16
N PRO A 16 21.15 -5.40 -16.68
CA PRO A 16 20.02 -4.49 -16.78
C PRO A 16 19.58 -4.03 -15.40
N LEU A 17 19.17 -2.76 -15.36
CA LEU A 17 18.41 -2.14 -14.28
C LEU A 17 17.42 -3.15 -13.69
N ARG A 18 17.35 -3.25 -12.35
CA ARG A 18 16.21 -3.88 -11.67
C ARG A 18 14.97 -2.99 -11.82
N GLU A 19 14.56 -2.75 -13.06
CA GLU A 19 13.24 -2.34 -13.48
C GLU A 19 12.31 -3.56 -13.41
N ALA A 20 11.98 -3.99 -12.20
CA ALA A 20 10.97 -5.03 -12.01
C ALA A 20 10.42 -5.02 -10.59
N ARG A 21 9.66 -3.96 -10.26
CA ARG A 21 8.44 -4.04 -9.43
C ARG A 21 7.70 -2.70 -9.36
N VAL A 22 7.56 -2.03 -10.49
CA VAL A 22 6.33 -1.28 -10.72
C VAL A 22 5.45 -2.22 -11.54
N ASN A 23 4.84 -3.21 -10.86
CA ASN A 23 3.59 -3.76 -11.39
C ASN A 23 2.57 -2.64 -11.21
N MET A 24 2.64 -1.68 -12.13
CA MET A 24 1.52 -0.83 -12.47
C MET A 24 0.50 -1.81 -13.03
N HIS A 25 -0.37 -2.32 -12.15
CA HIS A 25 -1.55 -3.01 -12.61
C HIS A 25 -2.36 -1.99 -13.41
N ASN A 26 -2.17 -2.08 -14.72
CA ASN A 26 -3.08 -1.74 -15.79
C ASN A 26 -4.36 -1.08 -15.27
N ILE A 27 -4.31 0.25 -15.13
CA ILE A 27 -5.49 1.07 -14.93
C ILE A 27 -6.11 1.20 -16.32
N ASN A 28 -6.90 0.20 -16.69
CA ASN A 28 -7.98 0.41 -17.64
C ASN A 28 -9.28 0.16 -16.88
N ASP A 29 -10.22 1.05 -17.15
CA ASP A 29 -11.60 1.14 -16.70
C ASP A 29 -11.85 2.07 -15.50
N ASN A 30 -12.82 2.96 -15.69
CA ASN A 30 -13.26 4.09 -14.87
C ASN A 30 -13.81 3.69 -13.47
N THR A 31 -13.22 2.71 -12.77
CA THR A 31 -13.80 2.04 -11.59
C THR A 31 -12.80 1.69 -10.48
N CYS A 32 -11.69 2.41 -10.31
CA CYS A 32 -10.75 2.14 -9.21
C CYS A 32 -11.42 2.41 -7.84
N GLN A 33 -11.88 1.34 -7.17
CA GLN A 33 -12.60 1.41 -5.89
C GLN A 33 -11.68 1.69 -4.68
N LEU A 34 -10.36 1.63 -4.91
CA LEU A 34 -9.30 1.90 -3.97
C LEU A 34 -8.33 2.93 -4.56
N LYS A 35 -7.79 3.80 -3.71
CA LYS A 35 -6.69 4.73 -4.04
C LYS A 35 -5.55 4.61 -3.03
N CYS A 36 -4.36 5.05 -3.41
CA CYS A 36 -3.19 5.05 -2.52
C CYS A 36 -3.42 5.96 -1.31
N ILE A 37 -2.84 5.56 -0.18
CA ILE A 37 -2.69 6.45 0.99
C ILE A 37 -1.71 7.56 0.61
N ILE A 38 -2.11 8.79 0.90
CA ILE A 38 -1.30 10.00 0.75
C ILE A 38 -1.09 10.63 2.12
N ASP A 39 0.10 11.16 2.38
CA ASP A 39 0.35 12.01 3.55
C ASP A 39 -0.14 13.45 3.30
N CYS A 40 0.05 14.31 4.29
CA CYS A 40 -0.41 15.69 4.18
C CYS A 40 0.44 16.59 3.27
N GLU A 41 1.56 16.07 2.76
CA GLU A 41 2.34 16.69 1.70
C GLU A 41 1.98 16.08 0.32
N GLY A 42 0.96 15.23 0.26
CA GLY A 42 0.51 14.56 -0.96
C GLY A 42 1.38 13.39 -1.40
N ARG A 43 2.33 12.93 -0.57
CA ARG A 43 3.25 11.84 -0.91
C ARG A 43 2.62 10.48 -0.61
N THR A 44 2.82 9.53 -1.52
CA THR A 44 2.38 8.13 -1.35
C THR A 44 3.44 7.22 -0.72
N THR A 45 4.67 7.72 -0.57
CA THR A 45 5.83 6.97 -0.07
C THR A 45 6.49 7.70 1.08
N LYS A 46 7.00 6.94 2.04
CA LYS A 46 7.82 7.42 3.16
C LYS A 46 9.18 7.91 2.65
N PRO A 47 9.84 8.81 3.39
CA PRO A 47 11.26 9.10 3.18
C PRO A 47 12.10 7.83 3.24
N LEU A 48 13.21 7.79 2.49
CA LEU A 48 14.13 6.67 2.51
C LEU A 48 14.80 6.55 3.89
N THR A 49 14.95 5.33 4.36
CA THR A 49 15.75 5.05 5.57
C THR A 49 17.24 5.09 5.24
N LYS A 50 18.11 5.28 6.25
CA LYS A 50 19.58 5.23 6.09
C LYS A 50 20.03 3.95 5.38
N PHE A 51 19.49 2.80 5.79
CA PHE A 51 19.77 1.51 5.17
C PHE A 51 19.35 1.46 3.68
N GLN A 52 18.20 2.06 3.33
CA GLN A 52 17.76 2.13 1.93
C GLN A 52 18.69 3.02 1.09
N ILE A 53 19.16 4.13 1.65
CA ILE A 53 20.14 5.01 1.00
C ILE A 53 21.46 4.27 0.78
N GLU A 54 21.98 3.59 1.80
CA GLU A 54 23.21 2.77 1.71
C GLU A 54 23.10 1.67 0.65
N LYS A 55 21.90 1.07 0.52
CA LYS A 55 21.58 0.09 -0.51
C LYS A 55 21.19 0.69 -1.87
N ARG A 56 21.33 2.02 -2.03
CA ARG A 56 21.07 2.77 -3.27
C ARG A 56 19.63 2.60 -3.81
N TYR A 57 18.65 2.44 -2.92
CA TYR A 57 17.26 2.57 -3.32
C TYR A 57 16.97 4.03 -3.72
N THR A 58 16.05 4.20 -4.67
CA THR A 58 15.64 5.51 -5.18
C THR A 58 14.28 5.97 -4.65
N VAL A 59 13.49 5.05 -4.10
CA VAL A 59 12.14 5.31 -3.58
C VAL A 59 11.99 4.63 -2.23
N GLY A 60 11.36 5.33 -1.28
CA GLY A 60 11.07 4.78 0.04
C GLY A 60 9.89 3.82 0.03
N ASN A 61 9.60 3.25 1.20
CA ASN A 61 8.46 2.33 1.32
C ASN A 61 7.12 3.06 1.15
N PRO A 62 6.08 2.41 0.61
CA PRO A 62 4.76 3.02 0.52
C PRO A 62 4.20 3.38 1.90
N MET A 63 3.39 4.44 1.93
CA MET A 63 2.55 4.76 3.08
C MET A 63 1.57 3.61 3.33
N THR A 64 1.45 3.20 4.59
CA THR A 64 0.70 2.00 4.95
C THR A 64 -0.04 2.19 6.27
N LEU A 65 -1.26 1.66 6.33
CA LEU A 65 -2.12 1.60 7.52
C LEU A 65 -2.65 0.18 7.73
N ASN A 66 -3.19 -0.11 8.90
CA ASN A 66 -3.79 -1.42 9.18
C ASN A 66 -5.14 -1.55 8.46
N CYS A 67 -5.31 -2.62 7.69
CA CYS A 67 -6.57 -2.93 7.01
C CYS A 67 -7.68 -3.09 8.03
N PHE A 68 -8.73 -2.27 7.90
CA PHE A 68 -9.81 -2.17 8.86
C PHE A 68 -10.58 -3.49 9.01
N ILE A 69 -10.88 -4.16 7.90
CA ILE A 69 -11.57 -5.46 7.91
C ILE A 69 -10.66 -6.56 8.46
N CYS A 70 -9.35 -6.53 8.20
CA CYS A 70 -8.45 -7.54 8.77
C CYS A 70 -8.45 -7.53 10.30
N LYS A 71 -8.73 -6.38 10.94
CA LYS A 71 -8.79 -6.29 12.41
C LYS A 71 -9.86 -7.19 13.03
N LYS A 72 -10.90 -7.56 12.29
CA LYS A 72 -11.95 -8.49 12.71
C LYS A 72 -11.47 -9.94 12.84
N TYR A 73 -10.45 -10.33 12.08
CA TYR A 73 -10.05 -11.74 11.91
C TYR A 73 -8.65 -12.06 12.45
N GLU A 74 -7.88 -11.03 12.73
CA GLU A 74 -6.49 -11.12 13.15
C GLU A 74 -6.35 -10.49 14.54
N GLU A 75 -5.32 -10.89 15.27
CA GLU A 75 -4.94 -10.20 16.51
C GLU A 75 -4.19 -8.89 16.18
N PRO A 76 -4.17 -7.89 17.08
CA PRO A 76 -3.50 -6.60 16.84
C PRO A 76 -2.06 -6.70 16.33
N SER A 77 -1.28 -7.66 16.83
CA SER A 77 0.10 -7.92 16.40
C SER A 77 0.22 -8.47 14.97
N LYS A 78 -0.87 -9.02 14.42
CA LYS A 78 -0.95 -9.68 13.11
C LYS A 78 -1.82 -8.90 12.12
N TYR A 79 -2.17 -7.65 12.45
CA TYR A 79 -2.93 -6.80 11.54
C TYR A 79 -2.18 -6.60 10.23
N ILE A 80 -2.88 -6.90 9.14
CA ILE A 80 -2.34 -6.76 7.80
C ILE A 80 -2.29 -5.28 7.43
N LYS A 81 -1.13 -4.84 6.98
CA LYS A 81 -0.95 -3.47 6.46
C LYS A 81 -1.41 -3.39 5.00
N THR A 82 -1.96 -2.24 4.64
CA THR A 82 -2.39 -1.90 3.28
C THR A 82 -1.91 -0.50 2.94
N SER A 83 -1.54 -0.28 1.68
CA SER A 83 -1.24 1.05 1.13
C SER A 83 -2.45 1.68 0.45
N TRP A 84 -3.62 1.08 0.60
CA TRP A 84 -4.84 1.41 -0.12
C TRP A 84 -5.97 1.82 0.81
N ILE A 85 -6.77 2.79 0.37
CA ILE A 85 -7.99 3.27 1.02
C ILE A 85 -9.17 3.22 0.06
N CYS A 86 -10.36 2.95 0.59
CA CYS A 86 -11.61 3.01 -0.17
C CYS A 86 -11.85 4.41 -0.70
N VAL A 87 -12.13 4.54 -2.00
CA VAL A 87 -12.42 5.84 -2.63
C VAL A 87 -13.69 6.48 -2.06
N ALA A 88 -14.69 5.66 -1.72
CA ALA A 88 -15.99 6.15 -1.26
C ALA A 88 -15.97 6.70 0.18
N CYS A 89 -15.26 6.06 1.10
CA CYS A 89 -15.31 6.39 2.54
C CYS A 89 -13.94 6.65 3.17
N GLY A 90 -12.85 6.50 2.42
CA GLY A 90 -11.48 6.67 2.89
C GLY A 90 -10.93 5.55 3.76
N THR A 91 -11.72 4.54 4.14
CA THR A 91 -11.27 3.49 5.07
C THR A 91 -10.10 2.67 4.49
N PRO A 92 -9.02 2.37 5.26
CA PRO A 92 -7.92 1.54 4.78
C PRO A 92 -8.38 0.09 4.65
N VAL A 93 -8.37 -0.43 3.42
CA VAL A 93 -8.82 -1.79 3.11
C VAL A 93 -7.90 -2.41 2.08
N CYS A 94 -7.49 -3.67 2.29
CA CYS A 94 -6.75 -4.43 1.29
C CYS A 94 -7.70 -5.12 0.31
N ASN A 95 -7.30 -5.26 -0.95
CA ASN A 95 -8.04 -6.08 -1.93
C ASN A 95 -7.44 -7.49 -2.10
N ILE A 96 -7.04 -8.10 -0.98
CA ILE A 96 -6.48 -9.45 -1.01
C ILE A 96 -7.65 -10.42 -0.90
N ASP A 97 -7.78 -11.32 -1.88
CA ASP A 97 -8.71 -12.45 -1.75
C ASP A 97 -8.23 -13.39 -0.64
N ARG A 98 -9.13 -13.67 0.29
CA ARG A 98 -8.90 -14.50 1.46
C ARG A 98 -9.95 -15.58 1.62
N LYS A 99 -10.74 -15.84 0.59
CA LYS A 99 -11.75 -16.91 0.59
C LYS A 99 -11.13 -18.23 1.07
N GLY A 100 -11.82 -18.91 1.98
CA GLY A 100 -11.39 -20.17 2.60
C GLY A 100 -10.39 -20.03 3.75
N LYS A 101 -9.85 -18.83 4.04
CA LYS A 101 -8.95 -18.63 5.20
C LYS A 101 -9.71 -18.06 6.38
N LYS A 102 -9.63 -18.71 7.55
CA LYS A 102 -10.25 -18.25 8.81
C LYS A 102 -11.76 -17.95 8.66
N GLY A 103 -12.48 -18.80 7.94
CA GLY A 103 -13.93 -18.63 7.71
C GLY A 103 -14.30 -17.44 6.83
N ARG A 104 -13.36 -16.90 6.03
CA ARG A 104 -13.64 -15.80 5.10
C ARG A 104 -14.23 -16.30 3.79
N GLU A 105 -15.19 -15.57 3.26
CA GLU A 105 -15.89 -15.91 2.01
C GLU A 105 -15.48 -15.02 0.83
N ARG A 106 -14.89 -13.85 1.11
CA ARG A 106 -14.63 -12.80 0.12
C ARG A 106 -13.41 -11.95 0.48
N SER A 107 -13.02 -11.05 -0.42
CA SER A 107 -11.97 -10.08 -0.17
C SER A 107 -12.40 -9.08 0.92
N CYS A 108 -11.42 -8.42 1.54
CA CYS A 108 -11.75 -7.38 2.53
C CYS A 108 -12.50 -6.18 1.90
N LEU A 109 -12.23 -5.85 0.63
CA LEU A 109 -12.97 -4.81 -0.07
C LEU A 109 -14.43 -5.22 -0.30
N ASP A 110 -14.67 -6.45 -0.72
CA ASP A 110 -16.02 -6.95 -0.96
C ASP A 110 -16.81 -7.09 0.35
N GLU A 111 -16.16 -7.51 1.44
CA GLU A 111 -16.78 -7.53 2.76
C GLU A 111 -17.14 -6.12 3.23
N HIS A 112 -16.22 -5.17 3.09
CA HIS A 112 -16.47 -3.78 3.44
C HIS A 112 -17.70 -3.22 2.70
N LYS A 113 -17.89 -3.57 1.42
CA LYS A 113 -18.99 -3.06 0.60
C LYS A 113 -20.34 -3.73 0.88
N HIS A 114 -20.33 -5.01 1.22
CA HIS A 114 -21.55 -5.82 1.26
C HIS A 114 -21.88 -6.35 2.66
N THR A 115 -21.17 -5.91 3.69
CA THR A 115 -21.51 -6.25 5.07
C THR A 115 -22.69 -5.42 5.57
N ASN A 116 -23.57 -6.07 6.34
CA ASN A 116 -24.68 -5.41 7.03
C ASN A 116 -24.25 -4.83 8.39
N ASN A 117 -23.00 -5.06 8.81
CA ASN A 117 -22.49 -4.50 10.06
C ASN A 117 -22.14 -3.02 9.84
N GLU A 118 -22.91 -2.12 10.44
CA GLU A 118 -22.75 -0.67 10.31
C GLU A 118 -21.36 -0.15 10.74
N LEU A 119 -20.61 -0.89 11.57
CA LEU A 119 -19.23 -0.53 11.90
C LEU A 119 -18.23 -0.87 10.78
N LEU A 120 -18.51 -1.89 9.98
CA LEU A 120 -17.61 -2.40 8.93
C LEU A 120 -18.04 -1.96 7.53
N LYS A 121 -19.31 -1.59 7.35
CA LYS A 121 -19.93 -1.23 6.09
C LYS A 121 -19.33 0.05 5.51
N CYS A 122 -19.21 0.05 4.19
CA CYS A 122 -18.86 1.23 3.41
C CYS A 122 -19.97 2.27 3.54
N CYS A 123 -19.60 3.44 4.05
CA CYS A 123 -20.51 4.57 4.23
C CYS A 123 -19.91 5.78 3.51
N SER A 124 -20.47 6.17 2.37
CA SER A 124 -20.00 7.34 1.60
C SER A 124 -20.41 8.67 2.23
N SER A 125 -21.47 8.68 3.04
CA SER A 125 -21.96 9.89 3.73
C SER A 125 -21.12 10.26 4.95
N ILE A 126 -20.42 9.28 5.53
CA ILE A 126 -19.50 9.51 6.65
C ILE A 126 -18.13 9.05 6.19
N PRO A 127 -17.30 9.95 5.60
CA PRO A 127 -15.91 9.65 5.40
C PRO A 127 -15.36 9.29 6.78
N ARG A 128 -15.03 8.01 6.97
CA ARG A 128 -14.39 7.61 8.22
C ARG A 128 -13.04 8.30 8.15
N PRO A 129 -12.66 9.10 9.16
CA PRO A 129 -11.33 9.66 9.20
C PRO A 129 -10.41 8.46 9.31
N ALA A 130 -9.93 7.98 8.17
CA ALA A 130 -8.80 7.09 8.09
C ALA A 130 -7.58 7.93 8.42
N PHE A 131 -7.55 8.54 9.60
CA PHE A 131 -6.50 9.46 9.97
C PHE A 131 -6.27 10.46 8.81
N PHE A 132 -7.36 11.02 8.26
CA PHE A 132 -7.25 12.02 7.23
C PHE A 132 -6.54 13.20 7.87
N LEU A 133 -5.23 13.30 7.64
CA LEU A 133 -4.62 14.59 7.43
C LEU A 133 -4.87 14.88 5.95
N THR A 134 -6.05 15.43 5.65
CA THR A 134 -6.15 16.20 4.42
C THR A 134 -5.13 17.33 4.50
N ILE A 135 -4.65 17.83 3.36
CA ILE A 135 -3.70 18.97 3.31
C ILE A 135 -4.20 20.15 4.17
N LYS A 136 -5.53 20.29 4.36
CA LYS A 136 -6.14 21.30 5.24
C LYS A 136 -5.80 21.09 6.73
N ASP A 137 -5.72 19.85 7.22
CA ASP A 137 -5.43 19.54 8.63
C ASP A 137 -3.95 19.77 9.00
N CYS A 138 -3.05 19.80 8.01
CA CYS A 138 -1.64 20.13 8.24
C CYS A 138 -1.41 21.64 8.40
N VAL A 139 -2.30 22.50 7.88
CA VAL A 139 -2.20 23.95 8.11
C VAL A 139 -2.60 24.30 9.53
N GLU A 140 -3.69 23.72 10.06
CA GLU A 140 -4.19 24.04 11.40
C GLU A 140 -3.28 23.50 12.53
N ASN A 141 -2.64 22.33 12.35
CA ASN A 141 -1.69 21.80 13.34
C ASN A 141 -0.31 22.49 13.31
N SER A 142 0.05 23.17 12.22
CA SER A 142 1.32 23.93 12.14
C SER A 142 1.29 25.28 12.87
N LEU A 143 0.09 25.83 13.09
CA LEU A 143 -0.10 27.10 13.81
C LEU A 143 -0.11 26.93 15.34
N LEU A 144 -0.45 25.74 15.84
CA LEU A 144 -0.44 25.45 17.29
C LEU A 144 0.94 25.11 17.85
N LEU A 145 1.92 24.78 17.01
CA LEU A 145 3.31 24.52 17.42
C LEU A 145 4.22 25.76 17.38
N ARG A 146 3.67 26.96 17.12
CA ARG A 146 4.40 28.24 17.14
C ARG A 146 4.04 29.15 18.33
N PHE A 147 3.22 28.67 19.26
CA PHE A 147 2.90 29.37 20.50
C PHE A 147 3.10 28.46 21.72
N THR A 148 4.33 28.03 21.94
CA THR A 148 4.85 27.60 23.25
C THR A 148 6.29 28.01 23.37
#